data_AF-A0A841ZNC2-F1
#
_entry.id   AF-A0A841ZNC2-F1
#
_cell.length_a   1.000
_cell.length_b   1.000
_cell.length_c   1.000
_cell.angle_alpha   90.00
_cell.angle_beta   90.00
_cell.angle_gamma   90.00
#
_symmetry.space_group_name_H-M   'P 1'
#
loop_
_entity.id
_entity.type
_entity.pdbx_description
1 polymer ?
#
loop_
_entity_poly.entity_id
_entity_poly.type
_entity_poly.pdbx_seq_one_letter_code
_entity_poly.pdbx_strand_id
1 'polypeptide(L)' 'MYNIVMEQPLTVILSHLIFIIITFWALQSINYEKFLRKNHVIQARLLFAILAIVIGYFLSSFFIDFLAVFRQLLH' A
#
# COMPACT_ATOMS: atom_id res chain seq x y z
N MET A 1 4.02 13.37 -14.20
CA MET A 1 3.21 12.34 -13.50
C MET A 1 2.13 11.72 -14.40
N TYR A 2 1.25 12.48 -15.07
CA TYR A 2 0.23 11.90 -15.98
C TYR A 2 0.82 11.05 -17.12
N ASN A 3 1.91 11.51 -17.76
CA ASN A 3 2.47 10.81 -18.92
C ASN A 3 3.07 9.43 -18.60
N ILE A 4 3.61 9.21 -17.39
CA ILE A 4 4.23 7.92 -17.02
C ILE A 4 3.14 6.85 -16.80
N VAL A 5 1.97 7.25 -16.28
CA VAL A 5 0.82 6.38 -16.06
C VAL A 5 0.22 5.90 -17.38
N MET A 6 0.27 6.73 -18.43
CA MET A 6 -0.25 6.40 -19.75
C MET A 6 0.68 5.50 -20.57
N GLU A 7 2.00 5.56 -20.32
CA GLU A 7 2.99 4.74 -21.03
C GLU A 7 3.02 3.29 -20.51
N GLN A 8 2.75 3.05 -19.22
CA GLN A 8 2.74 1.71 -18.61
C GLN A 8 1.66 1.51 -17.52
N PRO A 9 0.37 1.56 -17.88
CA PRO A 9 -0.74 1.49 -16.92
C PRO A 9 -0.76 0.17 -16.12
N LEU A 10 -0.30 -0.93 -16.73
CA LEU A 10 -0.21 -2.24 -16.08
C LEU A 10 0.78 -2.24 -14.90
N THR A 11 1.94 -1.58 -15.05
CA THR A 11 2.97 -1.51 -14.00
C THR A 11 2.47 -0.75 -12.78
N VAL A 12 1.72 0.33 -13.02
CA VAL A 12 1.13 1.14 -11.95
C VAL A 12 0.12 0.31 -11.16
N ILE A 13 -0.84 -0.34 -11.83
CA ILE A 13 -1.87 -1.14 -11.17
C ILE A 13 -1.27 -2.32 -10.41
N LEU A 14 -0.32 -3.04 -11.02
CA LEU A 14 0.37 -4.16 -10.37
C LEU A 14 1.16 -3.72 -9.14
N SER A 15 1.85 -2.58 -9.20
CA SER A 15 2.56 -2.04 -8.04
C SER A 15 1.60 -1.78 -6.88
N HIS A 16 0.47 -1.11 -7.14
CA HIS A 16 -0.51 -0.81 -6.10
C HIS A 16 -1.07 -2.08 -5.46
N LEU A 17 -1.44 -3.09 -6.28
CA LEU A 17 -1.92 -4.37 -5.78
C LEU A 17 -0.89 -5.10 -4.92
N ILE A 18 0.37 -5.18 -5.37
CA ILE A 18 1.44 -5.85 -4.63
C ILE A 18 1.69 -5.17 -3.29
N PHE A 19 1.79 -3.84 -3.26
CA PHE A 19 2.03 -3.10 -2.03
C PHE A 19 0.84 -3.16 -1.05
N ILE A 20 -0.39 -3.16 -1.54
CA ILE A 20 -1.58 -3.38 -0.69
C ILE A 20 -1.54 -4.78 -0.07
N ILE A 21 -1.21 -5.83 -0.84
CA ILE A 21 -1.10 -7.20 -0.32
C ILE A 21 0.00 -7.31 0.74
N ILE A 22 1.19 -6.75 0.46
CA ILE A 22 2.32 -6.76 1.41
C ILE A 22 1.95 -6.02 2.70
N THR A 23 1.30 -4.86 2.58
CA THR A 23 0.88 -4.06 3.74
C THR A 23 -0.19 -4.78 4.55
N PHE A 24 -1.16 -5.43 3.88
CA PHE A 24 -2.19 -6.22 4.53
C PHE A 24 -1.58 -7.41 5.29
N TRP A 25 -0.61 -8.09 4.69
CA TRP A 25 0.11 -9.19 5.32
C TRP A 25 0.96 -8.73 6.51
N ALA A 26 1.62 -7.57 6.39
CA ALA A 26 2.39 -6.97 7.47
C ALA A 26 1.49 -6.55 8.66
N LEU A 27 0.33 -5.94 8.38
CA LEU A 27 -0.64 -5.56 9.41
C LEU A 27 -1.26 -6.77 10.11
N GLN A 28 -1.35 -7.92 9.44
CA GLN A 28 -1.75 -9.18 10.07
C GLN A 28 -0.78 -9.64 11.17
N SER A 29 0.49 -9.22 11.17
CA SER A 29 1.43 -9.58 12.25
C SER A 29 1.19 -8.82 13.56
N ILE A 30 0.40 -7.73 13.51
CA ILE A 30 0.11 -6.91 14.69
C ILE A 30 -0.89 -7.64 15.57
N ASN A 31 -0.58 -7.80 16.85
CA ASN A 31 -1.44 -8.53 17.78
C ASN A 31 -2.67 -7.70 18.16
N TYR A 32 -3.75 -7.84 17.38
CA TYR A 32 -4.97 -7.01 17.44
C TYR A 32 -5.66 -7.05 18.82
N GLU A 33 -5.50 -8.16 19.54
CA GLU A 33 -6.13 -8.39 20.85
C GLU A 33 -5.57 -7.52 21.97
N LYS A 34 -4.32 -7.05 21.84
CA LYS A 34 -3.67 -6.18 22.83
C LYS A 34 -3.99 -4.70 22.64
N PHE A 35 -4.29 -4.27 21.41
CA PHE A 35 -4.45 -2.85 21.09
C PHE A 35 -5.92 -2.38 21.11
N LEU A 36 -6.88 -3.30 20.96
CA LEU A 36 -8.30 -2.95 20.85
C LEU A 36 -9.15 -3.49 22.01
N ARG A 37 -10.11 -2.67 22.45
CA ARG A 37 -11.06 -2.97 23.53
C ARG A 37 -11.80 -4.29 23.23
N LYS A 38 -11.86 -5.18 24.24
CA LYS A 38 -12.71 -6.39 24.22
C LYS A 38 -14.11 -6.03 23.70
N ASN A 39 -14.68 -6.89 22.85
CA ASN A 39 -15.97 -6.79 22.14
C ASN A 39 -16.07 -6.08 20.78
N HIS A 40 -15.03 -5.42 20.25
CA HIS A 40 -15.11 -4.74 18.93
C HIS A 40 -14.19 -5.33 17.84
N VAL A 41 -14.10 -6.66 17.78
CA VAL A 41 -13.18 -7.39 16.87
C VAL A 41 -13.46 -7.10 15.38
N ILE A 42 -14.73 -6.94 15.00
CA ILE A 42 -15.11 -6.68 13.61
C ILE A 42 -14.71 -5.24 13.20
N GLN A 43 -14.98 -4.25 14.05
CA GLN A 43 -14.62 -2.86 13.80
C GLN A 43 -13.10 -2.67 13.75
N ALA A 44 -12.37 -3.34 14.65
CA ALA A 44 -10.92 -3.42 14.63
C ALA A 44 -10.40 -3.91 13.27
N ARG A 45 -10.93 -5.04 12.80
CA ARG A 45 -10.51 -5.68 11.55
C ARG A 45 -10.78 -4.79 10.34
N LEU A 46 -11.93 -4.11 10.32
CA LEU A 46 -12.28 -3.17 9.25
C LEU A 46 -11.34 -1.95 9.25
N LEU A 47 -11.04 -1.38 10.43
CA LEU A 47 -10.09 -0.27 10.56
C LEU A 47 -8.73 -0.64 9.99
N PHE A 48 -8.21 -1.83 10.32
CA PHE A 48 -6.93 -2.31 9.80
C PHE A 48 -6.96 -2.57 8.30
N ALA A 49 -8.06 -3.08 7.74
CA ALA A 49 -8.20 -3.26 6.31
C ALA A 49 -8.12 -1.92 5.57
N ILE A 50 -8.80 -0.89 6.08
CA ILE A 50 -8.74 0.47 5.53
C ILE A 50 -7.32 1.02 5.66
N LEU A 51 -6.68 0.85 6.82
CA LEU A 51 -5.30 1.27 7.05
C LEU A 51 -4.32 0.61 6.06
N ALA A 52 -4.53 -0.67 5.78
CA ALA A 52 -3.71 -1.42 4.83
C ALA A 52 -3.79 -0.83 3.42
N ILE A 53 -5.00 -0.46 2.99
CA ILE A 53 -5.22 0.15 1.67
C ILE A 53 -4.56 1.52 1.60
N VAL A 54 -4.71 2.35 2.63
CA VAL A 54 -4.14 3.70 2.68
C VAL A 54 -2.60 3.64 2.67
N ILE A 55 -2.01 2.82 3.54
CA ILE A 55 -0.55 2.68 3.63
C ILE A 55 -0.01 2.03 2.35
N GLY A 56 -0.66 0.98 1.84
CA GLY A 56 -0.24 0.30 0.62
C GLY A 56 -0.28 1.21 -0.61
N TYR A 57 -1.31 2.05 -0.73
CA TYR A 57 -1.38 3.09 -1.76
C TYR A 57 -0.23 4.10 -1.65
N PHE A 58 0.06 4.57 -0.43
CA PHE A 58 1.12 5.54 -0.21
C PHE A 58 2.50 4.95 -0.53
N LEU A 59 2.77 3.69 -0.12
CA LEU A 59 4.01 2.98 -0.41
C LEU A 59 4.18 2.74 -1.92
N SER A 60 3.11 2.36 -2.62
CA SER A 60 3.15 2.16 -4.07
C SER A 60 3.42 3.46 -4.81
N SER A 61 2.72 4.54 -4.44
CA SER A 61 2.92 5.87 -5.04
C SER A 61 4.37 6.32 -4.86
N PHE A 62 4.89 6.23 -3.62
CA PHE A 62 6.29 6.53 -3.32
C PHE A 62 7.26 5.68 -4.15
N PHE A 63 7.00 4.37 -4.30
CA PHE A 63 7.86 3.48 -5.06
C PHE A 63 7.91 3.81 -6.56
N ILE A 64 6.75 4.13 -7.16
CA ILE A 64 6.67 4.54 -8.57
C ILE A 64 7.39 5.88 -8.79
N ASP A 65 7.18 6.86 -7.92
CA ASP A 65 7.85 8.16 -8.00
C ASP A 65 9.36 8.01 -7.82
N PHE A 66 9.79 7.18 -6.87
CA PHE A 66 11.21 6.87 -6.65
C PHE A 66 11.85 6.21 -7.88
N LEU A 67 11.18 5.22 -8.47
CA LEU A 67 11.63 4.58 -9.72
C LEU A 67 11.72 5.57 -10.88
N ALA A 68 10.77 6.51 -10.98
CA ALA A 68 10.78 7.52 -12.02
C ALA A 68 11.99 8.46 -11.89
N VAL A 69 12.30 8.93 -10.68
CA VAL A 69 13.49 9.73 -10.39
C VAL A 69 14.77 8.94 -10.70
N PHE A 70 14.82 7.66 -10.33
CA PHE A 70 15.97 6.80 -10.59
C PHE A 70 16.23 6.59 -12.10
N ARG A 71 15.17 6.39 -12.89
CA ARG A 71 15.27 6.31 -14.35
C ARG A 71 15.74 7.61 -14.99
N GLN A 72 15.32 8.75 -14.45
CA GLN A 72 15.76 10.06 -14.91
C GLN A 72 17.24 10.31 -14.60
N LEU A 73 17.75 9.80 -13.48
CA LEU A 73 19.16 9.91 -13.08
C LEU A 73 20.11 9.05 -13.93
N LEU A 74 19.63 7.92 -14.45
CA LEU A 74 20.41 7.00 -15.28
C LEU A 74 20.45 7.38 -16.76
N HIS A 75 19.72 8.42 -17.17
CA HIS A 75 19.71 8.97 -18.53
C HIS A 75 20.48 10.28 -18.61
#